data_AF-A0A428WXG1-F1
#
_entry.id   AF-A0A428WXG1-F1
#
_cell.length_a   1.000
_cell.length_b   1.000
_cell.length_c   1.000
_cell.angle_alpha   90.00
_cell.angle_beta   90.00
_cell.angle_gamma   90.00
#
_symmetry.space_group_name_H-M   'P 1'
#
loop_
_entity.id
_entity.type
_entity.pdbx_description
1 polymer ?
#
loop_
_entity_poly.entity_id
_entity_poly.type
_entity_poly.pdbx_seq_one_letter_code
_entity_poly.pdbx_strand_id
1 'polypeptide(L)'
;MVTTVRCTMAQAWDRISTLAAADAGRLTGYTLLDNHIPPIPTGALTGPAAQHLHENLYRGADTAIDGDSIAYVICSDDTPVAWLTYHAQVIAPAADLSDYQIAHQAQAIDALSQLPRRALADLARRRDHREQRDPGTKRDIRHDDTSVLVADPGEPTLTWWTTLPADLDQARTHLAAITGGGDEALVLDACGYGSYVLGSHRLPVPVLCTIEALATEHDLPAWVIGDWLKAEGAPPSQPNPDTVRAEFTRAYLGIFPHQRAYARVQFQQRGWGDALDAAAIPQRLFDLDRFTADLFCDEVREVRFPHGQIAVFRRHTR
;
A
#
# COMPACT_ATOMS: atom_id res chain seq x y z
N MET A 1 5.79 -22.08 -17.32
CA MET A 1 5.79 -21.17 -18.48
C MET A 1 4.78 -20.07 -18.22
N VAL A 2 5.25 -18.90 -17.77
CA VAL A 2 4.41 -17.69 -17.80
C VAL A 2 4.53 -17.14 -19.22
N THR A 3 3.53 -17.42 -20.06
CA THR A 3 3.41 -16.75 -21.36
C THR A 3 3.14 -15.27 -21.11
N THR A 4 4.11 -14.41 -21.41
CA THR A 4 3.93 -12.96 -21.41
C THR A 4 2.83 -12.63 -22.42
N VAL A 5 1.71 -12.07 -21.95
CA VAL A 5 0.61 -11.66 -22.82
C VAL A 5 1.01 -10.39 -23.54
N ARG A 6 0.99 -10.41 -24.88
CA ARG A 6 1.29 -9.23 -25.70
C ARG A 6 0.34 -8.08 -25.34
N CYS A 7 0.90 -6.89 -25.14
CA CYS A 7 0.20 -5.73 -24.63
C CYS A 7 0.54 -4.46 -25.45
N THR A 8 -0.18 -3.37 -25.18
CA THR A 8 0.16 -2.06 -25.77
C THR A 8 1.35 -1.43 -25.05
N MET A 9 1.98 -0.41 -25.67
CA MET A 9 3.10 0.30 -25.04
C MET A 9 2.73 0.91 -23.68
N ALA A 10 1.53 1.49 -23.57
CA ALA A 10 1.03 2.05 -22.31
C ALA A 10 0.85 0.97 -21.23
N GLN A 11 0.33 -0.20 -21.60
CA GLN A 11 0.20 -1.33 -20.68
C GLN A 11 1.55 -1.91 -20.29
N ALA A 12 2.54 -1.90 -21.20
CA ALA A 12 3.89 -2.34 -20.89
C ALA A 12 4.53 -1.43 -19.84
N TRP A 13 4.38 -0.11 -19.97
CA TRP A 13 4.89 0.84 -18.97
C TRP A 13 4.20 0.69 -17.61
N ASP A 14 2.87 0.51 -17.59
CA ASP A 14 2.13 0.23 -16.35
C ASP A 14 2.64 -1.04 -15.65
N ARG A 15 2.86 -2.11 -16.42
CA ARG A 15 3.43 -3.37 -15.89
C ARG A 15 4.87 -3.22 -15.42
N ILE A 16 5.73 -2.56 -16.19
CA ILE A 16 7.12 -2.27 -15.82
C ILE A 16 7.17 -1.47 -14.52
N SER A 17 6.27 -0.48 -14.35
CA SER A 17 6.19 0.30 -13.11
C SER A 17 5.84 -0.55 -11.89
N THR A 18 5.29 -1.75 -12.07
CA THR A 18 4.98 -2.70 -10.98
C THR A 18 5.92 -3.91 -10.97
N LEU A 19 7.01 -3.88 -11.74
CA LEU A 19 7.97 -4.98 -11.93
C LEU A 19 7.33 -6.28 -12.46
N ALA A 20 6.18 -6.16 -13.12
CA ALA A 20 5.50 -7.27 -13.77
C ALA A 20 6.05 -7.45 -15.19
N ALA A 21 6.18 -8.70 -15.63
CA ALA A 21 6.63 -9.00 -16.99
C ALA A 21 5.72 -8.35 -18.06
N ALA A 22 6.35 -7.77 -19.07
CA ALA A 22 5.69 -6.99 -20.11
C ALA A 22 6.26 -7.31 -21.50
N ASP A 23 5.39 -7.30 -22.51
CA ASP A 23 5.77 -7.47 -23.91
C ASP A 23 4.87 -6.62 -24.81
N ALA A 24 5.40 -5.52 -25.33
CA ALA A 24 4.78 -4.67 -26.34
C ALA A 24 5.47 -4.80 -27.71
N GLY A 25 6.11 -5.94 -27.99
CA GLY A 25 6.93 -6.19 -29.17
C GLY A 25 8.30 -5.55 -29.05
N ARG A 26 8.39 -4.24 -29.27
CA ARG A 26 9.69 -3.52 -29.25
C ARG A 26 10.16 -3.17 -27.84
N LEU A 27 9.25 -3.10 -26.86
CA LEU A 27 9.57 -2.86 -25.46
C LEU A 27 9.15 -4.09 -24.65
N THR A 28 10.09 -4.63 -23.90
CA THR A 28 9.86 -5.81 -23.06
C THR A 28 10.46 -5.60 -21.69
N GLY A 29 9.82 -6.16 -20.66
CA GLY A 29 10.32 -6.14 -19.30
C GLY A 29 10.34 -7.55 -18.73
N TYR A 30 11.46 -7.93 -18.13
CA TYR A 30 11.71 -9.26 -17.62
C TYR A 30 12.10 -9.25 -16.15
N THR A 31 11.46 -10.11 -15.37
CA THR A 31 11.94 -10.43 -14.02
C THR A 31 13.01 -11.51 -14.11
N LEU A 32 14.13 -11.31 -13.41
CA LEU A 32 15.17 -12.34 -13.31
C LEU A 32 14.85 -13.41 -12.24
N LEU A 33 13.62 -13.46 -11.74
CA LEU A 33 13.19 -14.55 -10.87
C LEU A 33 12.99 -15.87 -11.62
N ASP A 34 12.53 -15.80 -12.87
CA ASP A 34 12.25 -16.96 -13.70
C ASP A 34 13.45 -17.35 -14.60
N ASN A 35 14.61 -16.68 -14.43
CA ASN A 35 15.87 -16.92 -15.14
C ASN A 35 15.77 -17.03 -16.67
N HIS A 36 14.77 -16.39 -17.28
CA HIS A 36 14.54 -16.46 -18.72
C HIS A 36 14.35 -15.08 -19.30
N ILE A 37 15.45 -14.53 -19.82
CA ILE A 37 15.40 -13.48 -20.83
C ILE A 37 15.80 -14.09 -22.19
N PRO A 38 15.27 -13.57 -23.31
CA PRO A 38 15.74 -13.96 -24.63
C PRO A 38 17.27 -13.75 -24.77
N PRO A 39 17.93 -14.50 -25.67
CA PRO A 39 19.33 -14.27 -25.98
C PRO A 39 19.57 -12.82 -26.40
N ILE A 40 20.50 -12.15 -25.75
CA ILE A 40 20.87 -10.77 -26.09
C ILE A 40 21.68 -10.78 -27.38
N PRO A 41 21.36 -9.94 -28.39
CA PRO A 41 22.14 -9.85 -29.61
C PRO A 41 23.61 -9.52 -29.34
N THR A 42 24.52 -10.15 -30.08
CA THR A 42 25.95 -9.86 -29.98
C THR A 42 26.21 -8.40 -30.33
N GLY A 43 26.96 -7.68 -29.48
CA GLY A 43 27.26 -6.26 -29.66
C GLY A 43 26.19 -5.30 -29.14
N ALA A 44 25.07 -5.78 -28.59
CA ALA A 44 24.04 -4.92 -28.00
C ALA A 44 24.50 -4.21 -26.71
N LEU A 45 25.47 -4.78 -26.00
CA LEU A 45 26.07 -4.22 -24.79
C LEU A 45 27.59 -4.18 -24.93
N THR A 46 28.24 -3.24 -24.23
CA THR A 46 29.69 -3.27 -24.05
C THR A 46 30.12 -4.52 -23.27
N GLY A 47 31.39 -4.95 -23.42
CA GLY A 47 31.92 -6.16 -22.77
C GLY A 47 31.64 -6.24 -21.25
N PRO A 48 31.96 -5.20 -20.45
CA PRO A 48 31.68 -5.21 -19.02
C PRO A 48 30.18 -5.32 -18.67
N ALA A 49 29.31 -4.62 -19.41
CA ALA A 49 27.87 -4.67 -19.17
C ALA A 49 27.27 -6.03 -19.55
N ALA A 50 27.73 -6.60 -20.68
CA ALA A 50 27.33 -7.94 -21.10
C ALA A 50 27.76 -9.00 -20.08
N GLN A 51 28.99 -8.89 -19.55
CA GLN A 51 29.50 -9.79 -18.52
C GLN A 51 28.69 -9.69 -17.22
N HIS A 52 28.41 -8.48 -16.73
CA HIS A 52 27.63 -8.29 -15.52
C HIS A 52 26.22 -8.87 -15.63
N LEU A 53 25.56 -8.70 -16.78
CA LEU A 53 24.26 -9.31 -17.05
C LEU A 53 24.35 -10.83 -17.19
N HIS A 54 25.40 -11.35 -17.84
CA HIS A 54 25.64 -12.79 -17.94
C HIS A 54 25.83 -13.43 -16.56
N GLU A 55 26.63 -12.83 -15.69
CA GLU A 55 26.86 -13.29 -14.32
C GLU A 55 25.54 -13.34 -13.52
N ASN A 56 24.66 -12.35 -13.70
CA ASN A 56 23.35 -12.32 -13.05
C ASN A 56 22.35 -13.35 -13.60
N LEU A 57 22.42 -13.69 -14.89
CA LEU A 57 21.49 -14.64 -15.54
C LEU A 57 21.89 -16.10 -15.34
N TYR A 58 23.19 -16.39 -15.43
CA TYR A 58 23.73 -17.75 -15.47
C TYR A 58 24.47 -18.14 -14.17
N ARG A 59 24.33 -17.34 -13.12
CA ARG A 59 24.84 -17.68 -11.79
C ARG A 59 24.39 -19.07 -11.34
N GLY A 60 25.31 -19.78 -10.69
CA GLY A 60 25.04 -21.09 -10.10
C GLY A 60 23.99 -20.98 -8.99
N ALA A 61 23.33 -22.10 -8.68
CA ALA A 61 22.32 -22.16 -7.62
C ALA A 61 22.88 -21.70 -6.24
N ASP A 62 24.18 -21.85 -6.03
CA ASP A 62 24.89 -21.55 -4.78
C ASP A 62 25.61 -20.18 -4.80
N THR A 63 25.51 -19.41 -5.89
CA THR A 63 26.12 -18.07 -5.93
C THR A 63 25.30 -17.10 -5.09
N ALA A 64 25.95 -16.46 -4.12
CA ALA A 64 25.32 -15.46 -3.27
C ALA A 64 24.77 -14.31 -4.12
N ILE A 65 23.57 -13.87 -3.75
CA ILE A 65 22.91 -12.71 -4.34
C ILE A 65 23.06 -11.60 -3.33
N ASP A 66 23.73 -10.55 -3.75
CA ASP A 66 23.80 -9.30 -3.01
C ASP A 66 22.77 -8.30 -3.58
N GLY A 67 22.66 -7.15 -2.93
CA GLY A 67 21.75 -6.11 -3.40
C GLY A 67 22.13 -5.47 -4.74
N ASP A 68 23.37 -5.64 -5.21
CA ASP A 68 23.81 -5.12 -6.52
C ASP A 68 23.44 -6.07 -7.67
N SER A 69 23.02 -7.30 -7.34
CA SER A 69 22.48 -8.25 -8.30
C SER A 69 21.22 -7.71 -8.98
N ILE A 70 21.07 -8.00 -10.28
CA ILE A 70 19.96 -7.54 -11.11
C ILE A 70 18.68 -8.31 -10.75
N ALA A 71 17.59 -7.58 -10.52
CA ALA A 71 16.26 -8.10 -10.24
C ALA A 71 15.31 -8.01 -11.45
N TYR A 72 15.46 -6.97 -12.27
CA TYR A 72 14.58 -6.69 -13.41
C TYR A 72 15.33 -6.03 -14.57
N VAL A 73 15.02 -6.42 -15.80
CA VAL A 73 15.65 -5.89 -17.02
C VAL A 73 14.60 -5.38 -17.99
N ILE A 74 14.83 -4.21 -18.57
CA ILE A 74 14.00 -3.64 -19.64
C ILE A 74 14.83 -3.66 -20.92
N CYS A 75 14.25 -4.23 -21.97
CA CYS A 75 14.85 -4.27 -23.30
C CYS A 75 14.03 -3.46 -24.30
N SER A 76 14.74 -2.80 -25.22
CA SER A 76 14.20 -2.15 -26.41
C SER A 76 14.80 -2.78 -27.65
N ASP A 77 13.98 -3.42 -28.49
CA ASP A 77 14.41 -4.21 -29.65
C ASP A 77 15.49 -5.24 -29.28
N ASP A 78 15.21 -6.02 -28.22
CA ASP A 78 16.10 -7.04 -27.65
C ASP A 78 17.41 -6.52 -27.03
N THR A 79 17.69 -5.21 -27.09
CA THR A 79 18.82 -4.57 -26.41
C THR A 79 18.41 -4.13 -25.00
N PRO A 80 19.10 -4.58 -23.92
CA PRO A 80 18.86 -4.06 -22.58
C PRO A 80 19.18 -2.56 -22.51
N VAL A 81 18.19 -1.76 -22.11
CA VAL A 81 18.29 -0.29 -22.02
C VAL A 81 18.35 0.21 -20.58
N ALA A 82 17.82 -0.56 -19.62
CA ALA A 82 17.91 -0.28 -18.20
C ALA A 82 17.71 -1.58 -17.41
N TRP A 83 18.29 -1.65 -16.21
CA TRP A 83 17.95 -2.69 -15.25
C TRP A 83 17.86 -2.15 -13.82
N LEU A 84 17.14 -2.87 -12.98
CA LEU A 84 16.94 -2.58 -11.56
C LEU A 84 17.63 -3.65 -10.72
N THR A 85 18.40 -3.25 -9.71
CA THR A 85 19.03 -4.17 -8.75
C THR A 85 18.12 -4.50 -7.56
N TYR A 86 18.51 -5.47 -6.73
CA TYR A 86 17.80 -5.76 -5.47
C TYR A 86 17.88 -4.61 -4.44
N HIS A 87 18.86 -3.70 -4.57
CA HIS A 87 18.94 -2.43 -3.83
C HIS A 87 17.97 -1.34 -4.36
N ALA A 88 17.17 -1.64 -5.38
CA ALA A 88 16.38 -0.67 -6.15
C ALA A 88 17.21 0.40 -6.85
N GLN A 89 18.48 0.11 -7.16
CA GLN A 89 19.28 1.01 -7.99
C GLN A 89 18.93 0.80 -9.45
N VAL A 90 18.65 1.90 -10.13
CA VAL A 90 18.38 1.91 -11.57
C VAL A 90 19.67 2.18 -12.31
N ILE A 91 20.06 1.26 -13.19
CA ILE A 91 21.32 1.34 -13.92
C ILE A 91 21.02 1.38 -15.41
N ALA A 92 21.63 2.35 -16.08
CA ALA A 92 21.73 2.42 -17.53
C ALA A 92 22.99 1.64 -17.97
N PRO A 93 22.85 0.43 -18.52
CA PRO A 93 24.01 -0.33 -18.97
C PRO A 93 24.69 0.37 -20.15
N ALA A 94 26.02 0.31 -20.17
CA ALA A 94 26.81 0.87 -21.27
C ALA A 94 26.56 0.08 -22.56
N ALA A 95 26.00 0.75 -23.56
CA ALA A 95 25.56 0.19 -24.84
C ALA A 95 25.57 1.26 -25.94
N ASP A 96 25.78 0.84 -27.19
CA ASP A 96 25.63 1.70 -28.36
C ASP A 96 24.15 1.73 -28.75
N LEU A 97 23.43 2.75 -28.28
CA LEU A 97 21.98 2.87 -28.45
C LEU A 97 21.62 3.76 -29.64
N SER A 98 20.59 3.36 -30.39
CA SER A 98 19.91 4.26 -31.33
C SER A 98 19.11 5.35 -30.60
N ASP A 99 18.78 6.45 -31.29
CA ASP A 99 17.96 7.54 -30.73
C ASP A 99 16.65 7.05 -30.09
N TYR A 100 16.03 6.04 -30.69
CA TYR A 100 14.81 5.43 -30.17
C TYR A 100 15.05 4.66 -28.86
N GLN A 101 16.14 3.91 -28.77
CA GLN A 101 16.52 3.18 -27.56
C GLN A 101 16.95 4.13 -26.43
N ILE A 102 17.57 5.26 -26.76
CA ILE A 102 17.89 6.33 -25.79
C ILE A 102 16.59 6.90 -25.19
N ALA A 103 15.56 7.12 -26.01
CA ALA A 103 14.26 7.56 -25.51
C ALA A 103 13.60 6.54 -24.57
N HIS A 104 13.66 5.24 -24.92
CA HIS A 104 13.18 4.17 -24.04
C HIS A 104 14.01 4.01 -22.77
N GLN A 105 15.33 4.21 -22.82
CA GLN A 105 16.19 4.22 -21.64
C GLN A 105 15.76 5.31 -20.66
N ALA A 106 15.54 6.54 -21.14
CA ALA A 106 15.08 7.63 -20.28
C ALA A 106 13.72 7.34 -19.62
N GLN A 107 12.76 6.81 -20.39
CA GLN A 107 11.44 6.41 -19.86
C GLN A 107 11.55 5.25 -18.86
N ALA A 108 12.41 4.28 -19.13
CA ALA A 108 12.68 3.16 -18.24
C ALA A 108 13.29 3.62 -16.92
N ILE A 109 14.25 4.55 -16.97
CA ILE A 109 14.86 5.12 -15.77
C ILE A 109 13.81 5.85 -14.93
N ASP A 110 12.98 6.67 -15.55
CA ASP A 110 11.91 7.39 -14.84
C ASP A 110 10.90 6.42 -14.20
N ALA A 111 10.43 5.43 -14.96
CA ALA A 111 9.48 4.43 -14.47
C ALA A 111 10.02 3.59 -13.31
N LEU A 112 11.29 3.17 -13.37
CA LEU A 112 11.94 2.39 -12.32
C LEU A 112 12.40 3.25 -11.12
N SER A 113 12.56 4.55 -11.28
CA SER A 113 12.87 5.45 -10.16
C SER A 113 11.63 5.81 -9.33
N GLN A 114 10.43 5.65 -9.91
CA GLN A 114 9.16 6.00 -9.28
C GLN A 114 8.35 4.76 -8.89
N LEU A 115 9.02 3.67 -8.48
CA LEU A 115 8.34 2.44 -8.15
C LEU A 115 7.27 2.64 -7.06
N PRO A 116 6.06 2.08 -7.25
CA PRO A 116 5.03 2.13 -6.26
C PRO A 116 5.47 1.32 -5.04
N ARG A 117 4.98 1.76 -3.88
CA ARG A 117 5.13 1.12 -2.59
C ARG A 117 5.13 -0.42 -2.62
N ARG A 118 4.15 -1.02 -3.30
CA ARG A 118 4.01 -2.48 -3.37
C ARG A 118 5.14 -3.14 -4.14
N ALA A 119 5.60 -2.54 -5.23
CA ALA A 119 6.74 -3.07 -5.99
C ALA A 119 8.03 -3.00 -5.15
N LEU A 120 8.24 -1.91 -4.41
CA LEU A 120 9.35 -1.79 -3.46
C LEU A 120 9.26 -2.82 -2.33
N ALA A 121 8.09 -3.01 -1.74
CA ALA A 121 7.87 -4.03 -0.70
C ALA A 121 8.12 -5.46 -1.23
N ASP A 122 7.71 -5.75 -2.47
CA ASP A 122 7.98 -7.04 -3.11
C ASP A 122 9.47 -7.23 -3.39
N LEU A 123 10.16 -6.18 -3.86
CA LEU A 123 11.60 -6.21 -4.09
C LEU A 123 12.38 -6.40 -2.79
N ALA A 124 12.01 -5.67 -1.72
CA ALA A 124 12.58 -5.81 -0.38
C ALA A 124 12.40 -7.24 0.17
N ARG A 125 11.19 -7.80 0.08
CA ARG A 125 10.94 -9.19 0.51
C ARG A 125 11.78 -10.20 -0.25
N ARG A 126 12.00 -9.97 -1.56
CA ARG A 126 12.87 -10.83 -2.37
C ARG A 126 14.32 -10.68 -1.91
N ARG A 127 14.81 -9.46 -1.71
CA ARG A 127 16.14 -9.21 -1.14
C ARG A 127 16.32 -9.95 0.19
N ASP A 128 15.39 -9.78 1.13
CA ASP A 128 15.42 -10.42 2.44
C ASP A 128 15.50 -11.94 2.36
N HIS A 129 14.66 -12.55 1.53
CA HIS A 129 14.69 -14.00 1.31
C HIS A 129 16.04 -14.46 0.74
N ARG A 130 16.67 -13.67 -0.14
CA ARG A 130 17.95 -14.05 -0.78
C ARG A 130 19.16 -13.82 0.14
N GLU A 131 19.17 -12.72 0.88
CA GLU A 131 20.20 -12.37 1.85
C GLU A 131 19.98 -13.08 3.21
N GLN A 132 18.93 -13.90 3.33
CA GLN A 132 18.51 -14.55 4.58
C GLN A 132 18.31 -13.56 5.74
N ARG A 133 17.88 -12.35 5.41
CA ARG A 133 17.63 -11.27 6.37
C ARG A 133 16.23 -11.43 6.96
N ASP A 134 16.14 -11.28 8.26
CA ASP A 134 14.86 -11.16 8.95
C ASP A 134 14.57 -9.66 9.20
N PRO A 135 13.61 -9.03 8.49
CA PRO A 135 13.21 -7.65 8.74
C PRO A 135 12.43 -7.49 10.07
N GLY A 136 12.21 -8.57 10.82
CA GLY A 136 11.39 -8.61 12.02
C GLY A 136 9.99 -9.16 11.74
N THR A 137 9.26 -9.42 12.82
CA THR A 137 7.97 -10.11 12.73
C THR A 137 6.88 -9.18 12.18
N LYS A 138 6.36 -9.52 11.00
CA LYS A 138 5.08 -8.99 10.51
C LYS A 138 3.97 -9.39 11.48
N ARG A 139 3.26 -8.41 12.07
CA ARG A 139 2.07 -8.71 12.88
C ARG A 139 0.88 -9.00 11.99
N ASP A 140 0.02 -9.91 12.44
CA ASP A 140 -1.07 -10.45 11.63
C ASP A 140 -2.13 -9.39 11.31
N ILE A 141 -2.69 -9.43 10.10
CA ILE A 141 -3.55 -8.36 9.54
C ILE A 141 -4.83 -8.10 10.36
N ARG A 142 -5.23 -9.08 11.19
CA ARG A 142 -6.49 -9.09 11.95
C ARG A 142 -6.33 -9.03 13.46
N HIS A 143 -5.13 -8.76 13.96
CA HIS A 143 -4.93 -8.52 15.40
C HIS A 143 -5.02 -7.03 15.71
N ASP A 144 -5.38 -6.71 16.94
CA ASP A 144 -5.53 -5.32 17.43
C ASP A 144 -4.20 -4.55 17.39
N ASP A 145 -3.10 -5.26 17.12
CA ASP A 145 -1.78 -4.70 16.99
C ASP A 145 -1.50 -4.15 15.58
N THR A 146 -0.98 -2.93 15.53
CA THR A 146 -0.50 -2.31 14.31
C THR A 146 0.98 -2.61 14.06
N SER A 147 1.38 -2.65 12.80
CA SER A 147 2.79 -2.69 12.42
C SER A 147 3.01 -2.09 11.04
N VAL A 148 4.15 -1.44 10.84
CA VAL A 148 4.56 -0.84 9.57
C VAL A 148 5.90 -1.41 9.12
N LEU A 149 6.04 -1.63 7.82
CA LEU A 149 7.29 -1.96 7.17
C LEU A 149 7.89 -0.67 6.65
N VAL A 150 9.04 -0.28 7.18
CA VAL A 150 9.69 1.00 6.87
C VAL A 150 11.05 0.81 6.24
N ALA A 151 11.48 1.76 5.42
CA ALA A 151 12.80 1.80 4.80
C ALA A 151 13.38 3.21 4.81
N ASP A 152 14.70 3.30 4.71
CA ASP A 152 15.38 4.54 4.37
C ASP A 152 15.10 4.90 2.89
N PRO A 153 14.86 6.18 2.53
CA PRO A 153 14.68 6.57 1.14
C PRO A 153 15.90 6.34 0.24
N GLY A 154 17.12 6.41 0.78
CA GLY A 154 18.37 6.14 0.08
C GLY A 154 18.62 4.66 -0.17
N GLU A 155 17.99 3.78 0.61
CA GLU A 155 18.04 2.33 0.43
C GLU A 155 16.64 1.69 0.62
N PRO A 156 15.71 1.89 -0.33
CA PRO A 156 14.28 1.62 -0.15
C PRO A 156 13.91 0.13 -0.10
N THR A 157 14.90 -0.76 -0.12
CA THR A 157 14.73 -2.22 -0.03
C THR A 157 15.29 -2.79 1.27
N LEU A 158 16.06 -2.01 2.02
CA LEU A 158 16.48 -2.36 3.37
C LEU A 158 15.35 -1.95 4.32
N THR A 159 14.64 -2.95 4.85
CA THR A 159 13.35 -2.71 5.52
C THR A 159 13.27 -3.25 6.93
N TRP A 160 12.45 -2.65 7.78
CA TRP A 160 12.22 -3.13 9.14
C TRP A 160 10.75 -3.08 9.49
N TRP A 161 10.23 -4.15 10.10
CA TRP A 161 8.92 -4.13 10.73
C TRP A 161 9.02 -3.46 12.09
N THR A 162 8.14 -2.50 12.34
CA THR A 162 8.07 -1.77 13.61
C THR A 162 6.66 -1.29 13.92
N THR A 163 6.46 -0.73 15.11
CA THR A 163 5.22 -0.04 15.52
C THR A 163 5.42 1.46 15.45
N LEU A 164 4.34 2.22 15.20
CA LEU A 164 4.38 3.68 15.23
C LEU A 164 3.80 4.22 16.54
N PRO A 165 4.50 5.13 17.22
CA PRO A 165 3.88 5.98 18.23
C PRO A 165 2.74 6.82 17.65
N ALA A 166 1.77 7.19 18.49
CA ALA A 166 0.69 8.11 18.13
C ALA A 166 1.18 9.56 17.94
N ASP A 167 2.28 9.94 18.58
CA ASP A 167 2.92 11.25 18.44
C ASP A 167 3.87 11.27 17.24
N LEU A 168 3.72 12.28 16.37
CA LEU A 168 4.47 12.37 15.12
C LEU A 168 5.97 12.60 15.34
N ASP A 169 6.36 13.40 16.32
CA ASP A 169 7.77 13.72 16.56
C ASP A 169 8.49 12.53 17.20
N GLN A 170 7.81 11.80 18.09
CA GLN A 170 8.28 10.51 18.60
C GLN A 170 8.38 9.47 17.48
N ALA A 171 7.38 9.39 16.59
CA ALA A 171 7.41 8.48 15.46
C ALA A 171 8.58 8.79 14.52
N ARG A 172 8.83 10.06 14.19
CA ARG A 172 9.98 10.47 13.38
C ARG A 172 11.30 10.10 14.03
N THR A 173 11.45 10.39 15.32
CA THR A 173 12.66 10.04 16.09
C THR A 173 12.90 8.53 16.10
N HIS A 174 11.83 7.75 16.32
CA HIS A 174 11.86 6.29 16.31
C HIS A 174 12.24 5.72 14.93
N LEU A 175 11.64 6.24 13.86
CA LEU A 175 11.91 5.80 12.50
C LEU A 175 13.33 6.16 12.05
N ALA A 176 13.83 7.34 12.40
CA ALA A 176 15.22 7.73 12.15
C ALA A 176 16.21 6.81 12.88
N ALA A 177 15.90 6.42 14.12
CA ALA A 177 16.73 5.49 14.88
C ALA A 177 16.77 4.07 14.26
N ILE A 178 15.69 3.63 13.63
CA ILE A 178 15.61 2.32 12.97
C ILE A 178 16.30 2.33 11.61
N THR A 179 16.01 3.34 10.79
CA THR A 179 16.50 3.42 9.40
C THR A 179 17.92 3.95 9.31
N GLY A 180 18.42 4.61 10.35
CA GLY A 180 19.72 5.29 10.34
C GLY A 180 19.75 6.57 9.50
N GLY A 181 18.62 6.96 8.91
CA GLY A 181 18.47 8.09 7.99
C GLY A 181 18.05 9.39 8.68
N GLY A 182 18.36 10.51 8.02
CA GLY A 182 17.90 11.85 8.40
C GLY A 182 16.62 12.31 7.67
N ASP A 183 16.28 11.65 6.56
CA ASP A 183 15.09 11.95 5.75
C ASP A 183 13.84 11.20 6.26
N GLU A 184 12.65 11.62 5.81
CA GLU A 184 11.40 10.98 6.23
C GLU A 184 11.32 9.54 5.68
N ALA A 185 11.31 8.56 6.59
CA ALA A 185 11.27 7.14 6.25
C ALA A 185 10.09 6.78 5.33
N LEU A 186 10.36 5.87 4.38
CA LEU A 186 9.35 5.33 3.49
C LEU A 186 8.55 4.25 4.20
N VAL A 187 7.22 4.36 4.21
CA VAL A 187 6.34 3.28 4.67
C VAL A 187 5.94 2.41 3.49
N LEU A 188 6.49 1.21 3.43
CA LEU A 188 6.33 0.27 2.32
C LEU A 188 5.15 -0.68 2.51
N ASP A 189 4.83 -1.04 3.74
CA ASP A 189 3.65 -1.85 4.06
C ASP A 189 3.13 -1.53 5.45
N ALA A 190 1.89 -1.91 5.73
CA ALA A 190 1.26 -1.66 7.01
C ALA A 190 0.17 -2.69 7.29
N CYS A 191 0.09 -3.13 8.54
CA CYS A 191 -0.89 -4.09 9.06
C CYS A 191 -1.61 -3.48 10.27
N GLY A 192 -2.86 -3.89 10.51
CA GLY A 192 -3.67 -3.36 11.61
C GLY A 192 -4.34 -2.00 11.35
N TYR A 193 -4.16 -1.40 10.17
CA TYR A 193 -4.78 -0.11 9.77
C TYR A 193 -5.98 -0.27 8.81
N GLY A 194 -6.61 -1.44 8.80
CA GLY A 194 -7.83 -1.70 8.03
C GLY A 194 -7.66 -1.51 6.52
N SER A 195 -8.74 -1.10 5.85
CA SER A 195 -8.79 -0.99 4.39
C SER A 195 -8.09 0.26 3.84
N TYR A 196 -7.70 1.20 4.70
CA TYR A 196 -6.95 2.41 4.31
C TYR A 196 -5.65 2.04 3.58
N VAL A 197 -4.93 1.05 4.08
CA VAL A 197 -3.62 0.65 3.52
C VAL A 197 -3.74 -0.14 2.22
N LEU A 198 -4.93 -0.67 1.90
CA LEU A 198 -5.13 -1.49 0.69
C LEU A 198 -5.21 -0.65 -0.60
N GLY A 199 -5.63 0.60 -0.51
CA GLY A 199 -5.87 1.46 -1.68
C GLY A 199 -4.87 2.59 -1.89
N SER A 200 -4.03 2.89 -0.89
CA SER A 200 -3.16 4.07 -0.91
C SER A 200 -1.78 3.75 -1.49
N HIS A 201 -1.41 4.45 -2.56
CA HIS A 201 -0.09 4.36 -3.19
C HIS A 201 1.03 4.86 -2.26
N ARG A 202 0.72 5.81 -1.38
CA ARG A 202 1.61 6.31 -0.33
C ARG A 202 0.96 6.12 1.03
N LEU A 203 1.76 5.88 2.06
CA LEU A 203 1.34 5.77 3.44
C LEU A 203 2.07 6.83 4.27
N PRO A 204 1.55 8.07 4.35
CA PRO A 204 2.22 9.13 5.10
C PRO A 204 2.26 8.79 6.60
N VAL A 205 3.44 8.88 7.21
CA VAL A 205 3.63 8.69 8.65
C VAL A 205 2.67 9.58 9.47
N PRO A 206 2.45 10.88 9.14
CA PRO A 206 1.50 11.72 9.88
C PRO A 206 0.08 11.18 9.94
N VAL A 207 -0.40 10.56 8.86
CA VAL A 207 -1.77 9.99 8.82
C VAL A 207 -1.84 8.72 9.66
N LEU A 208 -0.81 7.86 9.60
CA LEU A 208 -0.76 6.66 10.44
C LEU A 208 -0.70 7.01 11.93
N CYS A 209 0.11 8.00 12.32
CA CYS A 209 0.16 8.51 13.70
C CYS A 209 -1.20 9.08 14.14
N THR A 210 -1.92 9.76 13.23
CA THR A 210 -3.27 10.26 13.52
C THR A 210 -4.25 9.12 13.76
N ILE A 211 -4.17 8.03 12.98
CA ILE A 211 -4.97 6.83 13.20
C ILE A 211 -4.68 6.23 14.58
N GLU A 212 -3.42 6.09 14.97
CA GLU A 212 -3.01 5.59 16.30
C GLU A 212 -3.52 6.49 17.44
N ALA A 213 -3.44 7.80 17.25
CA ALA A 213 -3.91 8.75 18.25
C ALA A 213 -5.44 8.68 18.43
N LEU A 214 -6.20 8.59 17.34
CA LEU A 214 -7.65 8.43 17.37
C LEU A 214 -8.07 7.07 17.94
N ALA A 215 -7.35 6.00 17.60
CA ALA A 215 -7.53 4.67 18.18
C ALA A 215 -7.42 4.73 19.71
N THR A 216 -6.35 5.34 20.22
CA THR A 216 -6.10 5.50 21.65
C THR A 216 -7.16 6.39 22.32
N GLU A 217 -7.50 7.52 21.70
CA GLU A 217 -8.46 8.50 22.26
C GLU A 217 -9.88 7.94 22.40
N HIS A 218 -10.30 7.09 21.46
CA HIS A 218 -11.67 6.58 21.40
C HIS A 218 -11.82 5.12 21.87
N ASP A 219 -10.73 4.51 22.37
CA ASP A 219 -10.67 3.09 22.76
C ASP A 219 -11.15 2.18 21.62
N LEU A 220 -10.60 2.42 20.43
CA LEU A 220 -10.92 1.71 19.20
C LEU A 220 -9.66 1.09 18.59
N PRO A 221 -9.75 -0.10 17.97
CA PRO A 221 -8.67 -0.60 17.14
C PRO A 221 -8.40 0.32 15.94
N ALA A 222 -7.12 0.52 15.59
CA ALA A 222 -6.69 1.35 14.46
C ALA A 222 -7.36 1.00 13.12
N TRP A 223 -7.68 -0.29 12.90
CA TRP A 223 -8.32 -0.75 11.68
C TRP A 223 -9.73 -0.18 11.51
N VAL A 224 -10.44 0.14 12.60
CA VAL A 224 -11.77 0.76 12.54
C VAL A 224 -11.69 2.16 11.94
N ILE A 225 -10.70 2.95 12.37
CA ILE A 225 -10.46 4.30 11.83
C ILE A 225 -10.00 4.20 10.37
N GLY A 226 -9.16 3.22 10.04
CA GLY A 226 -8.72 2.99 8.66
C GLY A 226 -9.86 2.60 7.71
N ASP A 227 -10.79 1.74 8.15
CA ASP A 227 -11.98 1.38 7.37
C ASP A 227 -12.93 2.56 7.18
N TRP A 228 -13.12 3.39 8.22
CA TRP A 228 -13.87 4.63 8.11
C TRP A 228 -13.21 5.61 7.11
N LEU A 229 -11.90 5.84 7.23
CA LEU A 229 -11.18 6.78 6.38
C LEU A 229 -11.23 6.36 4.90
N LYS A 230 -11.09 5.05 4.62
CA LYS A 230 -11.23 4.52 3.26
C LYS A 230 -12.63 4.78 2.68
N ALA A 231 -13.64 4.70 3.53
CA ALA A 231 -15.02 4.84 3.14
C ALA A 231 -15.50 6.28 2.92
N GLU A 232 -14.95 7.25 3.63
CA GLU A 232 -15.20 8.68 3.39
C GLU A 232 -14.58 9.18 2.08
N GLY A 233 -13.96 8.27 1.32
CA GLY A 233 -13.36 8.60 0.03
C GLY A 233 -12.16 9.51 0.18
N ALA A 234 -11.43 9.40 1.31
CA ALA A 234 -10.16 10.09 1.53
C ALA A 234 -9.39 10.06 0.21
N PRO A 235 -9.19 11.23 -0.42
CA PRO A 235 -8.75 11.26 -1.80
C PRO A 235 -7.39 10.58 -1.90
N PRO A 236 -7.02 10.03 -3.08
CA PRO A 236 -5.67 9.53 -3.30
C PRO A 236 -4.58 10.60 -3.05
N SER A 237 -4.96 11.89 -2.99
CA SER A 237 -4.15 12.95 -2.41
C SER A 237 -4.19 12.89 -0.88
N GLN A 238 -3.05 12.52 -0.31
CA GLN A 238 -2.69 12.53 1.12
C GLN A 238 -3.61 13.42 1.99
N PRO A 239 -4.55 12.85 2.77
CA PRO A 239 -5.45 13.65 3.59
C PRO A 239 -4.65 14.36 4.69
N ASN A 240 -4.96 15.63 4.94
CA ASN A 240 -4.34 16.39 6.03
C ASN A 240 -4.70 15.73 7.38
N PRO A 241 -3.70 15.34 8.21
CA PRO A 241 -3.91 14.80 9.56
C PRO A 241 -4.94 15.54 10.42
N ASP A 242 -4.90 16.88 10.43
CA ASP A 242 -5.80 17.69 11.24
C ASP A 242 -7.24 17.59 10.75
N THR A 243 -7.43 17.50 9.43
CA THR A 243 -8.74 17.28 8.82
C THR A 243 -9.27 15.89 9.14
N VAL A 244 -8.41 14.86 9.06
CA VAL A 244 -8.80 13.49 9.43
C VAL A 244 -9.29 13.45 10.87
N ARG A 245 -8.55 14.05 11.81
CA ARG A 245 -8.94 14.15 13.21
C ARG A 245 -10.28 14.86 13.38
N ALA A 246 -10.41 16.08 12.84
CA ALA A 246 -11.62 16.87 12.99
C ALA A 246 -12.86 16.15 12.43
N GLU A 247 -12.72 15.52 11.26
CA GLU A 247 -13.82 14.80 10.63
C GLU A 247 -14.18 13.51 11.37
N PHE A 248 -13.19 12.78 11.88
CA PHE A 248 -13.45 11.59 12.69
C PHE A 248 -14.24 11.95 13.94
N THR A 249 -13.77 12.94 14.71
CA THR A 249 -14.43 13.39 15.95
C THR A 249 -15.86 13.85 15.70
N ARG A 250 -16.12 14.50 14.54
CA ARG A 250 -17.47 14.93 14.14
C ARG A 250 -18.38 13.76 13.74
N ALA A 251 -17.81 12.75 13.09
CA ALA A 251 -18.53 11.63 12.53
C ALA A 251 -18.82 10.54 13.58
N TYR A 252 -17.92 10.26 14.50
CA TYR A 252 -18.03 9.14 15.42
C TYR A 252 -19.22 9.28 16.39
N LEU A 253 -20.05 8.23 16.47
CA LEU A 253 -21.27 8.19 17.28
C LEU A 253 -21.21 7.19 18.44
N GLY A 254 -20.16 6.35 18.50
CA GLY A 254 -19.99 5.33 19.53
C GLY A 254 -20.12 3.89 19.03
N ILE A 255 -19.98 2.96 19.97
CA ILE A 255 -20.09 1.50 19.75
C ILE A 255 -21.46 1.02 20.19
N PHE A 256 -22.09 0.19 19.35
CA PHE A 256 -23.40 -0.39 19.61
C PHE A 256 -23.37 -1.92 19.42
N PRO A 257 -24.22 -2.69 20.13
CA PRO A 257 -24.27 -4.15 19.97
C PRO A 257 -24.58 -4.63 18.55
N HIS A 258 -25.41 -3.89 17.81
CA HIS A 258 -25.80 -4.15 16.42
C HIS A 258 -26.63 -2.97 15.90
N GLN A 259 -26.92 -2.94 14.58
CA GLN A 259 -27.67 -1.86 13.93
C GLN A 259 -28.99 -1.53 14.61
N ARG A 260 -29.78 -2.56 14.93
CA ARG A 260 -31.09 -2.40 15.58
C ARG A 260 -31.01 -1.75 16.97
N ALA A 261 -29.89 -1.88 17.69
CA ALA A 261 -29.69 -1.22 18.99
C ALA A 261 -29.48 0.28 18.81
N TYR A 262 -28.65 0.67 17.82
CA TYR A 262 -28.48 2.07 17.44
C TYR A 262 -29.80 2.69 16.96
N ALA A 263 -30.56 1.98 16.12
CA ALA A 263 -31.86 2.45 15.64
C ALA A 263 -32.87 2.67 16.77
N ARG A 264 -32.86 1.86 17.84
CA ARG A 264 -33.69 2.11 19.04
C ARG A 264 -33.29 3.39 19.77
N VAL A 265 -31.99 3.67 19.88
CA VAL A 265 -31.50 4.91 20.47
C VAL A 265 -31.98 6.11 19.63
N GLN A 266 -31.85 6.03 18.31
CA GLN A 266 -32.34 7.09 17.41
C GLN A 266 -33.87 7.25 17.43
N PHE A 267 -34.61 6.14 17.51
CA PHE A 267 -36.07 6.17 17.65
C PHE A 267 -36.50 6.96 18.89
N GLN A 268 -35.85 6.75 20.03
CA GLN A 268 -36.11 7.52 21.26
C GLN A 268 -35.64 8.96 21.15
N GLN A 269 -34.41 9.20 20.67
CA GLN A 269 -33.84 10.55 20.55
C GLN A 269 -34.62 11.46 19.60
N ARG A 270 -35.25 10.91 18.57
CA ARG A 270 -36.12 11.66 17.63
C ARG A 270 -37.55 11.85 18.16
N GLY A 271 -37.87 11.34 19.35
CA GLY A 271 -39.19 11.48 19.97
C GLY A 271 -40.29 10.61 19.34
N TRP A 272 -39.95 9.59 18.54
CA TRP A 272 -40.95 8.71 17.92
C TRP A 272 -41.73 7.90 18.96
N GLY A 273 -41.08 7.50 20.06
CA GLY A 273 -41.76 6.82 21.18
C GLY A 273 -42.87 7.68 21.77
N ASP A 274 -42.51 8.89 22.20
CA ASP A 274 -43.45 9.86 22.77
C ASP A 274 -44.58 10.23 21.80
N ALA A 275 -44.26 10.41 20.51
CA ALA A 275 -45.24 10.72 19.48
C ALA A 275 -46.27 9.59 19.27
N LEU A 276 -45.82 8.33 19.26
CA LEU A 276 -46.72 7.17 19.13
C LEU A 276 -47.57 6.98 20.39
N ASP A 277 -46.98 7.16 21.56
CA ASP A 277 -47.68 7.05 22.84
C ASP A 277 -48.76 8.16 22.97
N ALA A 278 -48.45 9.39 22.58
CA ALA A 278 -49.41 10.50 22.55
C ALA A 278 -50.57 10.26 21.56
N ALA A 279 -50.32 9.52 20.47
CA ALA A 279 -51.34 9.11 19.51
C ALA A 279 -52.09 7.83 19.91
N ALA A 280 -51.80 7.25 21.07
CA ALA A 280 -52.30 5.94 21.52
C ALA A 280 -52.03 4.79 20.51
N ILE A 281 -50.95 4.87 19.75
CA ILE A 281 -50.51 3.85 18.80
C ILE A 281 -49.46 2.96 19.47
N PRO A 282 -49.67 1.63 19.58
CA PRO A 282 -48.66 0.74 20.14
C PRO A 282 -47.32 0.81 19.39
N GLN A 283 -46.22 1.08 20.09
CA GLN A 283 -44.88 1.19 19.49
C GLN A 283 -44.44 -0.05 18.68
N ARG A 284 -45.00 -1.23 18.98
CA ARG A 284 -44.77 -2.47 18.19
C ARG A 284 -45.23 -2.37 16.73
N LEU A 285 -46.06 -1.38 16.39
CA LEU A 285 -46.51 -1.11 15.02
C LEU A 285 -45.53 -0.25 14.23
N PHE A 286 -44.52 0.35 14.89
CA PHE A 286 -43.45 1.03 14.20
C PHE A 286 -42.50 -0.01 13.58
N ASP A 287 -42.29 0.10 12.26
CA ASP A 287 -41.37 -0.76 11.53
C ASP A 287 -39.91 -0.35 11.80
N LEU A 288 -39.39 -0.86 12.92
CA LEU A 288 -38.02 -0.59 13.34
C LEU A 288 -36.99 -1.16 12.37
N ASP A 289 -37.31 -2.23 11.64
CA ASP A 289 -36.38 -2.85 10.70
C ASP A 289 -36.22 -1.98 9.45
N ARG A 290 -37.32 -1.46 8.90
CA ARG A 290 -37.27 -0.46 7.83
C ARG A 290 -36.55 0.81 8.27
N PHE A 291 -36.88 1.34 9.46
CA PHE A 291 -36.19 2.52 10.00
C PHE A 291 -34.67 2.29 10.18
N THR A 292 -34.28 1.09 10.62
CA THR A 292 -32.86 0.70 10.70
C THR A 292 -32.21 0.73 9.32
N ALA A 293 -32.85 0.13 8.31
CA ALA A 293 -32.32 0.11 6.95
C ALA A 293 -32.15 1.54 6.38
N ASP A 294 -33.15 2.40 6.55
CA ASP A 294 -33.12 3.80 6.08
C ASP A 294 -31.97 4.57 6.75
N LEU A 295 -31.82 4.45 8.08
CA LEU A 295 -30.71 5.10 8.82
C LEU A 295 -29.33 4.70 8.28
N PHE A 296 -29.07 3.41 8.08
CA PHE A 296 -27.75 2.92 7.63
C PHE A 296 -27.51 3.04 6.12
N CYS A 297 -28.59 3.24 5.35
CA CYS A 297 -28.52 3.60 3.95
C CYS A 297 -28.07 5.06 3.79
N ASP A 298 -28.74 5.98 4.49
CA ASP A 298 -28.69 7.41 4.15
C ASP A 298 -27.89 8.26 5.14
N GLU A 299 -27.98 7.98 6.44
CA GLU A 299 -27.51 8.91 7.48
C GLU A 299 -26.23 8.46 8.16
N VAL A 300 -26.10 7.15 8.43
CA VAL A 300 -24.99 6.58 9.18
C VAL A 300 -24.36 5.41 8.46
N ARG A 301 -23.15 5.07 8.89
CA ARG A 301 -22.40 3.90 8.42
C ARG A 301 -21.92 3.12 9.64
N GLU A 302 -21.76 1.83 9.45
CA GLU A 302 -21.12 0.96 10.43
C GLU A 302 -19.75 0.48 9.97
N VAL A 303 -18.89 0.23 10.94
CA VAL A 303 -17.74 -0.65 10.83
C VAL A 303 -17.97 -1.81 11.82
N ARG A 304 -17.97 -3.05 11.32
CA ARG A 304 -18.33 -4.24 12.10
C ARG A 304 -17.12 -4.84 12.79
N PHE A 305 -17.22 -5.07 14.10
CA PHE A 305 -16.26 -5.84 14.86
C PHE A 305 -16.43 -7.35 14.62
N PRO A 306 -15.36 -8.16 14.79
CA PRO A 306 -15.45 -9.62 14.67
C PRO A 306 -16.50 -10.27 15.59
N HIS A 307 -16.76 -9.66 16.75
CA HIS A 307 -17.67 -10.15 17.78
C HIS A 307 -19.12 -9.67 17.60
N GLY A 308 -19.45 -9.02 16.47
CA GLY A 308 -20.80 -8.60 16.11
C GLY A 308 -21.21 -7.18 16.54
N GLN A 309 -20.45 -6.53 17.42
CA GLN A 309 -20.62 -5.10 17.72
C GLN A 309 -20.31 -4.23 16.49
N ILE A 310 -20.78 -2.99 16.50
CA ILE A 310 -20.57 -2.02 15.43
C ILE A 310 -20.08 -0.69 15.98
N ALA A 311 -19.08 -0.09 15.34
CA ALA A 311 -18.79 1.34 15.49
C ALA A 311 -19.64 2.10 14.47
N VAL A 312 -20.35 3.13 14.92
CA VAL A 312 -21.27 3.90 14.07
C VAL A 312 -20.71 5.30 13.80
N PHE A 313 -20.80 5.73 12.55
CA PHE A 313 -20.31 7.02 12.07
C PHE A 313 -21.41 7.73 11.29
N ARG A 314 -21.56 9.04 11.48
CA ARG A 314 -22.36 9.88 10.57
C ARG A 314 -21.71 9.90 9.20
N ARG A 315 -22.51 9.76 8.16
CA ARG A 315 -22.07 9.99 6.78
C ARG A 315 -21.92 11.49 6.55
N HIS A 316 -20.95 11.91 5.73
CA HIS A 316 -21.00 13.24 5.15
C HIS A 316 -22.21 13.32 4.21
N THR A 317 -23.21 14.12 4.58
CA THR A 317 -24.29 14.49 3.66
C THR A 317 -23.66 15.20 2.46
N ARG A 318 -23.89 14.67 1.27
CA ARG A 318 -23.53 15.33 0.01
C ARG A 318 -24.33 16.62 -0.17
#